data_AF-A0A9D1UY97-F1
#
_entry.id   AF-A0A9D1UY97-F1
#
_cell.length_a   1.000
_cell.length_b   1.000
_cell.length_c   1.000
_cell.angle_alpha   90.00
_cell.angle_beta   90.00
_cell.angle_gamma   90.00
#
_symmetry.space_group_name_H-M   'P 1'
#
loop_
_entity.id
_entity.type
_entity.pdbx_description
1 polymer ?
#
loop_
_entity_poly.entity_id
_entity_poly.type
_entity_poly.pdbx_seq_one_letter_code
_entity_poly.pdbx_strand_id
1 'polypeptide(L)'
;YFPYIRPQENGHHTATRWLQLTDSEGNGLLIRADNTIGFNALHNSVEDFDSEETTNRDYQWYNFTPEEVANHDKEWARNRRPRQTHINDIRPRNFVEVCVDMKQQGVAGYNSWGARPEPPYTLPADRDYTWGFTLIPVE
;
A
#
# COMPACT_ATOMS: atom_id res chain seq x y z
N TYR A 1 1.21 11.15 3.13
CA TYR A 1 2.53 10.57 3.42
C TYR A 1 3.06 11.11 4.74
N PHE A 2 3.62 10.24 5.58
CA PHE A 2 4.37 10.64 6.78
C PHE A 2 5.75 9.96 6.77
N PRO A 3 6.86 10.71 6.84
CA PRO A 3 8.20 10.14 6.77
C PRO A 3 8.66 9.59 8.13
N TYR A 4 8.19 8.39 8.49
CA TYR A 4 8.74 7.68 9.64
C TYR A 4 10.25 7.43 9.45
N ILE A 5 11.01 7.48 10.55
CA ILE A 5 12.49 7.31 10.55
C ILE A 5 12.88 6.04 9.78
N ARG A 6 12.15 4.96 10.07
CA ARG A 6 12.17 3.72 9.29
C ARG A 6 10.93 3.68 8.40
N PRO A 7 11.10 3.58 7.07
CA PRO A 7 9.99 3.47 6.13
C PRO A 7 9.05 2.32 6.48
N GLN A 8 7.76 2.62 6.54
CA GLN A 8 6.68 1.72 6.97
C GLN A 8 5.36 2.17 6.34
N GLU A 9 4.34 1.32 6.43
CA GLU A 9 2.95 1.62 6.06
C GLU A 9 2.49 2.97 6.65
N ASN A 10 1.91 3.83 5.81
CA ASN A 10 1.48 5.17 6.25
C ASN A 10 0.41 5.78 5.33
N GLY A 11 -0.31 6.77 5.85
CA GLY A 11 -1.23 7.57 5.06
C GLY A 11 -2.59 6.94 4.80
N HIS A 12 -2.98 5.92 5.57
CA HIS A 12 -4.27 5.26 5.40
C HIS A 12 -5.44 6.11 5.89
N HIS A 13 -6.37 6.37 4.98
CA HIS A 13 -7.64 7.01 5.25
C HIS A 13 -8.73 5.95 5.39
N THR A 14 -9.56 6.07 6.43
CA THR A 14 -10.64 5.11 6.70
C THR A 14 -12.00 5.80 6.69
N ALA A 15 -13.06 4.99 6.59
CA ALA A 15 -14.44 5.47 6.52
C ALA A 15 -14.67 6.51 5.40
N THR A 16 -14.00 6.34 4.27
CA THR A 16 -14.11 7.24 3.13
C THR A 16 -15.34 6.87 2.30
N ARG A 17 -16.12 7.88 1.90
CA ARG A 17 -17.36 7.67 1.11
C ARG A 17 -17.10 7.85 -0.38
N TRP A 18 -16.17 8.76 -0.71
CA TRP A 18 -15.69 8.99 -2.05
C TRP A 18 -14.26 9.56 -2.00
N LEU A 19 -13.50 9.32 -3.06
CA LEU A 19 -12.17 9.87 -3.32
C LEU A 19 -12.17 10.37 -4.76
N GLN A 20 -11.71 11.59 -5.01
CA GLN A 20 -11.52 12.11 -6.37
C GLN A 20 -10.04 12.43 -6.57
N LEU A 21 -9.49 11.94 -7.68
CA LEU A 21 -8.11 12.15 -8.10
C LEU A 21 -8.15 12.84 -9.45
N THR A 22 -7.58 14.04 -9.55
CA THR A 22 -7.56 14.82 -10.79
C THR A 22 -6.16 15.31 -11.10
N ASP A 23 -5.90 15.56 -12.37
CA ASP A 23 -4.78 16.40 -12.80
C ASP A 23 -5.09 17.90 -12.54
N SER A 24 -4.20 18.77 -13.03
CA SER A 24 -4.36 20.23 -12.93
C SER A 24 -5.45 20.80 -13.84
N GLU A 25 -5.91 20.04 -14.83
CA GLU A 25 -6.94 20.43 -15.78
C GLU A 25 -8.35 20.01 -15.33
N GLY A 26 -8.44 19.14 -14.31
CA GLY A 26 -9.70 18.64 -13.74
C GLY A 26 -10.04 17.21 -14.16
N ASN A 27 -9.31 16.66 -15.14
CA ASN A 27 -9.54 15.31 -15.63
C ASN A 27 -9.08 14.28 -14.60
N GLY A 28 -9.83 13.19 -14.43
CA GLY A 28 -9.39 12.08 -13.61
C GLY A 28 -10.47 11.07 -13.25
N LEU A 29 -10.42 10.57 -12.01
CA LEU A 29 -11.27 9.48 -11.53
C LEU A 29 -11.87 9.81 -10.16
N LEU A 30 -13.18 9.66 -10.07
CA LEU A 30 -13.92 9.56 -8.83
C LEU A 30 -14.12 8.09 -8.46
N ILE A 31 -13.68 7.72 -7.26
CA ILE A 31 -13.95 6.43 -6.63
C ILE A 31 -15.07 6.64 -5.63
N ARG A 32 -16.24 6.05 -5.89
CA ARG A 32 -17.40 6.13 -4.99
C ARG A 32 -17.62 4.80 -4.30
N ALA A 33 -17.62 4.79 -2.97
CA ALA A 33 -17.87 3.59 -2.19
C ALA A 33 -19.35 3.19 -2.24
N ASP A 34 -19.64 1.89 -2.25
CA ASP A 34 -21.02 1.40 -2.04
C ASP A 34 -21.49 1.68 -0.60
N ASN A 35 -20.55 1.64 0.36
CA ASN A 35 -20.77 2.04 1.75
C ASN A 35 -19.60 2.89 2.26
N THR A 36 -18.44 2.27 2.49
CA THR A 36 -17.18 2.96 2.81
C THR A 36 -15.99 2.20 2.25
N ILE A 37 -14.93 2.91 1.93
CA ILE A 37 -13.61 2.37 1.59
C ILE A 37 -12.53 2.89 2.55
N GLY A 38 -11.44 2.14 2.66
CA GLY A 38 -10.14 2.68 3.04
C GLY A 38 -9.33 3.01 1.79
N PHE A 39 -8.37 3.92 1.89
CA PHE A 39 -7.44 4.14 0.79
C PHE A 39 -6.10 4.75 1.23
N ASN A 40 -5.08 4.50 0.41
CA ASN A 40 -3.79 5.19 0.40
C ASN A 40 -3.63 5.89 -0.96
N ALA A 41 -2.94 7.04 -0.99
CA ALA A 41 -2.51 7.69 -2.22
C ALA A 41 -1.09 8.23 -2.02
N LEU A 42 -0.09 7.57 -2.60
CA LEU A 42 1.33 7.85 -2.34
C LEU A 42 2.12 7.95 -3.65
N HIS A 43 3.15 8.81 -3.66
CA HIS A 43 4.13 8.89 -4.76
C HIS A 43 5.15 7.74 -4.73
N ASN A 44 4.79 6.61 -4.13
CA ASN A 44 5.64 5.47 -3.92
C ASN A 44 4.77 4.23 -4.00
N SER A 45 5.33 3.15 -4.49
CA SER A 45 4.71 1.84 -4.37
C SER A 45 4.74 1.35 -2.93
N VAL A 46 3.84 0.46 -2.55
CA VAL A 46 3.86 -0.21 -1.24
C VAL A 46 5.17 -0.97 -1.01
N GLU A 47 5.77 -1.54 -2.06
CA GLU A 47 7.07 -2.21 -1.96
C GLU A 47 8.22 -1.25 -1.61
N ASP A 48 8.12 0.04 -1.96
CA ASP A 48 9.15 1.01 -1.55
C ASP A 48 9.18 1.16 -0.02
N PHE A 49 8.09 0.84 0.69
CA PHE A 49 8.01 0.92 2.16
C PHE A 49 8.30 -0.41 2.87
N ASP A 50 8.59 -1.49 2.15
CA ASP A 50 8.99 -2.76 2.75
C ASP A 50 10.49 -2.77 3.05
N SER A 51 10.85 -2.93 4.33
CA SER A 51 12.24 -3.08 4.77
C SER A 51 12.84 -4.47 4.46
N GLU A 52 12.06 -5.42 3.94
CA GLU A 52 12.48 -6.78 3.57
C GLU A 52 13.18 -7.55 4.71
N GLU A 53 12.72 -7.40 5.95
CA GLU A 53 13.32 -8.06 7.13
C GLU A 53 13.21 -9.59 7.10
N THR A 54 12.28 -10.12 6.31
CA THR A 54 12.07 -11.57 6.20
C THR A 54 12.98 -12.16 5.12
N THR A 55 14.27 -12.32 5.45
CA THR A 55 15.31 -12.79 4.51
C THR A 55 15.09 -14.19 3.92
N ASN A 56 14.18 -14.97 4.53
CA ASN A 56 13.87 -16.34 4.11
C ASN A 56 12.67 -16.40 3.15
N ARG A 57 12.09 -15.25 2.78
CA ARG A 57 11.03 -15.15 1.77
C ARG A 57 11.59 -14.61 0.48
N ASP A 58 10.88 -14.89 -0.61
CA ASP A 58 11.19 -14.30 -1.91
C ASP A 58 11.02 -12.78 -1.87
N TYR A 59 11.79 -12.07 -2.71
CA TYR A 59 11.66 -10.62 -2.90
C TYR A 59 10.25 -10.26 -3.35
N GLN A 60 9.76 -9.10 -2.92
CA GLN A 60 8.52 -8.53 -3.44
C GLN A 60 8.82 -7.77 -4.75
N TRP A 61 8.22 -8.22 -5.84
CA TRP A 61 8.50 -7.71 -7.19
C TRP A 61 7.49 -6.66 -7.63
N TYR A 62 7.96 -5.69 -8.42
CA TYR A 62 7.05 -4.89 -9.23
C TYR A 62 6.46 -5.74 -10.34
N ASN A 63 5.19 -5.51 -10.63
CA ASN A 63 4.46 -6.21 -11.69
C ASN A 63 3.79 -5.20 -12.64
N PHE A 64 4.46 -4.06 -12.90
CA PHE A 64 3.89 -3.00 -13.75
C PHE A 64 3.94 -3.37 -15.24
N THR A 65 4.91 -4.19 -15.65
CA THR A 65 5.08 -4.62 -17.04
C THR A 65 5.17 -6.14 -17.17
N PRO A 66 4.75 -6.73 -18.31
CA PRO A 66 4.92 -8.16 -18.57
C PRO A 66 6.39 -8.62 -18.51
N GLU A 67 7.33 -7.75 -18.89
CA GLU A 67 8.76 -8.04 -18.83
C GLU A 67 9.26 -8.18 -17.38
N GLU A 68 8.85 -7.26 -16.49
CA GLU A 68 9.18 -7.35 -15.06
C GLU A 68 8.63 -8.64 -14.45
N VAL A 69 7.39 -9.00 -14.79
CA VAL A 69 6.75 -10.25 -14.31
C VAL A 69 7.51 -11.49 -14.79
N ALA A 70 8.02 -11.47 -16.03
CA ALA A 70 8.78 -12.59 -16.59
C ALA A 70 10.20 -12.71 -16.02
N ASN A 71 10.80 -11.59 -15.59
CA ASN A 71 12.23 -11.48 -15.26
C ASN A 71 12.47 -11.10 -13.79
N HIS A 72 11.89 -11.86 -12.85
CA HIS A 72 12.15 -11.75 -11.41
C HIS A 72 13.60 -12.15 -11.02
N ASP A 73 14.58 -11.31 -11.37
CA ASP A 73 16.02 -11.55 -11.16
C ASP A 73 16.46 -11.32 -9.71
N LYS A 74 16.56 -12.41 -8.96
CA LYS A 74 16.99 -12.44 -7.55
C LYS A 74 18.43 -11.92 -7.33
N GLU A 75 19.35 -12.11 -8.27
CA GLU A 75 20.74 -11.62 -8.13
C GLU A 75 20.83 -10.12 -8.36
N TRP A 76 20.04 -9.59 -9.29
CA TRP A 76 19.88 -8.16 -9.50
C TRP A 76 19.25 -7.49 -8.26
N ALA A 77 18.16 -8.06 -7.73
CA ALA A 77 17.45 -7.50 -6.59
C ALA A 77 18.33 -7.38 -5.35
N ARG A 78 19.06 -8.46 -5.01
CA ARG A 78 19.95 -8.50 -3.84
C ARG A 78 20.97 -7.36 -3.79
N ASN A 79 21.44 -6.88 -4.94
CA ASN A 79 22.53 -5.92 -5.02
C ASN A 79 22.08 -4.49 -5.36
N ARG A 80 20.88 -4.31 -5.94
CA ARG A 80 20.39 -3.01 -6.42
C ARG A 80 19.14 -2.48 -5.73
N ARG A 81 18.42 -3.30 -4.96
CA ARG A 81 17.41 -2.82 -4.01
C ARG A 81 18.03 -2.81 -2.61
N PRO A 82 18.66 -1.70 -2.19
CA PRO A 82 19.03 -1.56 -0.79
C PRO A 82 17.77 -1.68 0.06
N ARG A 83 17.87 -2.39 1.19
CA ARG A 83 16.77 -2.49 2.15
C ARG A 83 16.39 -1.09 2.61
N GLN A 84 15.11 -0.78 2.50
CA GLN A 84 14.55 0.53 2.80
C GLN A 84 14.45 0.67 4.32
N THR A 85 15.53 1.14 4.94
CA THR A 85 15.70 1.14 6.40
C THR A 85 15.74 2.55 6.97
N HIS A 86 16.01 3.54 6.14
CA HIS A 86 16.08 4.96 6.50
C HIS A 86 15.22 5.79 5.56
N ILE A 87 14.76 6.94 6.07
CA ILE A 87 14.02 7.95 5.30
C ILE A 87 14.68 8.31 3.95
N ASN A 88 16.02 8.35 3.88
CA ASN A 88 16.77 8.73 2.69
C ASN A 88 16.76 7.67 1.58
N ASP A 89 16.35 6.45 1.91
CA ASP A 89 16.25 5.35 0.95
C ASP A 89 15.00 5.55 0.06
N ILE A 90 13.96 6.22 0.60
CA ILE A 90 12.70 6.50 -0.09
C ILE A 90 12.81 7.71 -1.00
N ARG A 91 12.53 7.50 -2.28
CA ARG A 91 12.46 8.56 -3.29
C ARG A 91 11.11 8.55 -3.97
N PRO A 92 10.43 9.70 -4.13
CA PRO A 92 9.20 9.78 -4.89
C PRO A 92 9.38 9.24 -6.32
N ARG A 93 8.35 8.54 -6.80
CA ARG A 93 8.20 8.00 -8.14
C ARG A 93 7.45 8.98 -9.05
N ASN A 94 7.50 8.72 -10.35
CA ASN A 94 6.79 9.48 -11.37
C ASN A 94 5.32 9.03 -11.55
N PHE A 95 4.79 8.25 -10.61
CA PHE A 95 3.40 7.83 -10.55
C PHE A 95 2.84 8.05 -9.14
N VAL A 96 1.53 7.94 -9.02
CA VAL A 96 0.82 7.85 -7.73
C VAL A 96 0.23 6.46 -7.66
N GLU A 97 0.58 5.70 -6.63
CA GLU A 97 -0.10 4.44 -6.32
C GLU A 97 -1.30 4.74 -5.43
N VAL A 98 -2.44 4.17 -5.81
CA VAL A 98 -3.70 4.29 -5.10
C VAL A 98 -4.15 2.90 -4.69
N CYS A 99 -4.07 2.61 -3.39
CA CYS A 99 -4.64 1.39 -2.82
C CYS A 99 -6.07 1.70 -2.41
N VAL A 100 -7.03 0.94 -2.92
CA VAL A 100 -8.43 1.01 -2.48
C VAL A 100 -8.72 -0.28 -1.73
N ASP A 101 -9.10 -0.15 -0.46
CA ASP A 101 -9.20 -1.27 0.45
C ASP A 101 -10.60 -1.36 1.06
N MET A 102 -11.06 -2.58 1.31
CA MET A 102 -12.24 -2.79 2.15
C MET A 102 -11.96 -2.30 3.57
N LYS A 103 -10.89 -2.84 4.14
CA LYS A 103 -10.39 -2.62 5.50
C LYS A 103 -8.92 -3.02 5.57
N GLN A 104 -8.20 -2.41 6.49
CA GLN A 104 -6.86 -2.80 6.90
C GLN A 104 -6.91 -3.33 8.35
N GLN A 105 -6.04 -4.29 8.69
CA GLN A 105 -5.90 -4.74 10.08
C GLN A 105 -5.34 -3.60 10.96
N GLY A 106 -5.73 -3.56 12.24
CA GLY A 106 -5.20 -2.59 13.18
C GLY A 106 -3.69 -2.74 13.43
N VAL A 107 -3.05 -1.67 13.92
CA VAL A 107 -1.59 -1.60 14.10
C VAL A 107 -1.08 -2.37 15.33
N ALA A 108 -1.96 -2.68 16.30
CA ALA A 108 -1.59 -3.12 17.65
C ALA A 108 -0.82 -2.05 18.44
N GLY A 109 0.12 -2.45 19.32
CA GLY A 109 0.99 -1.52 20.04
C GLY A 109 1.13 -1.73 21.54
N TYR A 110 0.52 -2.76 22.15
CA TYR A 110 0.78 -3.07 23.57
C TYR A 110 2.24 -3.46 23.83
N ASN A 111 2.87 -4.13 22.87
CA ASN A 111 4.32 -4.26 22.79
C ASN A 111 4.73 -4.52 21.33
N SER A 112 6.04 -4.44 21.07
CA SER A 112 6.61 -4.65 19.73
C SER A 112 7.31 -6.00 19.58
N TRP A 113 6.97 -6.99 20.41
CA TRP A 113 7.60 -8.33 20.43
C TRP A 113 6.61 -9.48 20.55
N GLY A 114 5.38 -9.30 20.06
CA GLY A 114 4.42 -10.39 19.88
C GLY A 114 2.96 -10.04 20.17
N ALA A 115 2.66 -8.89 20.77
CA ALA A 115 1.28 -8.45 20.93
C ALA A 115 0.61 -8.25 19.56
N ARG A 116 -0.55 -8.88 19.39
CA ARG A 116 -1.40 -8.72 18.19
C ARG A 116 -2.44 -7.61 18.41
N PRO A 117 -3.05 -7.08 17.33
CA PRO A 117 -4.21 -6.20 17.47
C PRO A 117 -5.32 -6.94 18.22
N GLU A 118 -6.11 -6.21 19.00
CA GLU A 118 -7.24 -6.82 19.70
C GLU A 118 -8.25 -7.42 18.70
N PRO A 119 -8.98 -8.49 19.07
CA PRO A 119 -9.86 -9.20 18.14
C PRO A 119 -10.81 -8.31 17.31
N PRO A 120 -11.42 -7.23 17.85
CA PRO A 120 -12.28 -6.33 17.08
C PRO A 120 -11.59 -5.58 15.93
N TYR A 121 -10.25 -5.47 15.98
CA TYR A 121 -9.43 -4.76 14.98
C TYR A 121 -8.66 -5.72 14.09
N THR A 122 -9.08 -6.98 14.00
CA THR A 122 -8.53 -8.00 13.10
C THR A 122 -9.49 -8.33 11.98
N LEU A 123 -8.96 -8.91 10.88
CA LEU A 123 -9.76 -9.43 9.77
C LEU A 123 -9.65 -10.97 9.76
N PRO A 124 -10.63 -11.69 10.35
CA PRO A 124 -10.65 -13.15 10.32
C PRO A 124 -10.70 -13.73 8.91
N ALA A 125 -9.93 -14.79 8.67
CA ALA A 125 -9.89 -15.51 7.38
C ALA A 125 -10.93 -16.65 7.26
N ASP A 126 -11.80 -16.80 8.26
CA ASP A 126 -12.78 -17.88 8.39
C ASP A 126 -14.16 -17.54 7.81
N ARG A 127 -14.25 -16.43 7.04
CA ARG A 127 -15.50 -15.90 6.52
C ARG A 127 -15.29 -15.14 5.22
N ASP A 128 -16.39 -15.02 4.48
CA ASP A 128 -16.43 -14.20 3.27
C ASP A 128 -16.64 -12.72 3.61
N TYR A 129 -16.06 -11.87 2.77
CA TYR A 129 -16.27 -10.43 2.81
C TYR A 129 -16.77 -9.94 1.46
N THR A 130 -17.81 -9.12 1.48
CA THR A 130 -18.34 -8.48 0.28
C THR A 130 -18.25 -6.98 0.44
N TRP A 131 -17.65 -6.34 -0.54
CA TRP A 131 -17.51 -4.90 -0.61
C TRP A 131 -17.37 -4.48 -2.07
N GLY A 132 -17.63 -3.21 -2.36
CA GLY A 132 -17.60 -2.70 -3.71
C GLY A 132 -17.45 -1.18 -3.73
N PHE A 133 -17.01 -0.71 -4.88
CA PHE A 133 -16.90 0.69 -5.23
C PHE A 133 -17.06 0.83 -6.75
N THR A 134 -17.40 2.03 -7.17
CA THR A 134 -17.53 2.38 -8.59
C THR A 134 -16.46 3.40 -8.97
N LEU A 135 -15.80 3.18 -10.11
CA LEU A 135 -14.91 4.15 -10.75
C LEU A 135 -15.69 4.96 -11.78
N ILE A 136 -15.63 6.28 -11.68
CA ILE A 136 -16.37 7.22 -12.53
C ILE A 136 -15.35 8.21 -13.11
N PRO A 137 -15.17 8.26 -14.45
CA PRO A 137 -14.39 9.31 -15.08
C PRO A 137 -14.97 10.70 -14.76
N VAL A 138 -14.09 11.67 -14.54
CA VAL A 138 -14.45 13.08 -14.31
C VAL A 138 -13.61 13.98 -15.20
N GLU A 139 -14.19 15.10 -15.62
CA GLU A 139 -13.62 16.14 -16.47
C GLU A 139 -14.02 17.52 -15.92
#